data_AF-N0E5Q6-F1
#
_entry.id   AF-N0E5Q6-F1
#
_cell.length_a   1.000
_cell.length_b   1.000
_cell.length_c   1.000
_cell.angle_alpha   90.00
_cell.angle_beta   90.00
_cell.angle_gamma   90.00
#
_symmetry.space_group_name_H-M   'P 1'
#
loop_
_entity.id
_entity.type
_entity.pdbx_description
1 polymer ?
#
loop_
_entity_poly.entity_id
_entity_poly.type
_entity_poly.pdbx_seq_one_letter_code
_entity_poly.pdbx_strand_id
1 'polypeptide(L)' 'MPPRAPFRPRPLYKPLIAALDEAGVHSLVGVVALPNDASEALHRSLGFTHVGTMRELGHKFGKRIDCSYWQRMNPLPH' A
#
# COMPACT_ATOMS: atom_id res chain seq x y z
N MET A 1 -10.59 27.78 -6.03
CA MET A 1 -10.06 26.45 -6.37
C MET A 1 -11.16 25.43 -6.12
N PRO A 2 -11.64 24.69 -7.12
CA PRO A 2 -12.68 23.69 -6.90
C PRO A 2 -12.14 22.54 -6.01
N PRO A 3 -13.00 21.86 -5.22
CA PRO A 3 -12.59 20.71 -4.43
C PRO A 3 -12.07 19.61 -5.37
N ARG A 4 -10.88 19.06 -5.06
CA ARG A 4 -10.38 17.87 -5.76
C ARG A 4 -11.37 16.73 -5.54
N ALA A 5 -11.76 16.05 -6.62
CA ALA A 5 -12.55 14.84 -6.54
C ALA A 5 -11.88 13.84 -5.56
N PRO A 6 -12.67 13.08 -4.79
CA PRO A 6 -12.12 12.16 -3.79
C PRO A 6 -11.20 11.15 -4.47
N PHE A 7 -9.99 10.99 -3.95
CA PHE A 7 -9.03 10.00 -4.44
C PHE A 7 -9.64 8.60 -4.26
N ARG A 8 -9.94 7.94 -5.37
CA ARG A 8 -10.40 6.54 -5.41
C ARG A 8 -9.24 5.69 -5.93
N PRO A 9 -8.46 5.04 -5.06
CA PRO A 9 -7.31 4.25 -5.51
C PRO A 9 -7.69 2.89 -6.10
N ARG A 10 -8.85 2.33 -5.73
CA ARG A 10 -9.30 1.00 -6.17
C ARG A 10 -9.33 0.78 -7.70
N PRO A 11 -9.81 1.73 -8.53
CA PRO A 11 -9.81 1.59 -9.99
C PRO A 11 -8.40 1.49 -10.60
N LEU A 12 -7.36 1.97 -9.91
CA LEU A 12 -5.97 1.86 -10.35
C LEU A 12 -5.29 0.61 -9.79
N TYR A 13 -5.48 0.33 -8.50
CA TYR A 13 -4.78 -0.77 -7.83
C TYR A 13 -5.24 -2.15 -8.30
N LYS A 14 -6.53 -2.35 -8.56
CA LYS A 14 -7.05 -3.65 -9.03
C LYS A 14 -6.42 -4.09 -10.36
N PRO A 15 -6.46 -3.30 -11.44
CA PRO A 15 -5.84 -3.71 -12.70
C PRO A 15 -4.31 -3.82 -12.60
N LEU A 16 -3.66 -2.96 -11.81
CA LEU A 16 -2.22 -3.07 -11.57
C LEU A 16 -1.84 -4.41 -10.92
N ILE A 17 -2.53 -4.80 -9.84
CA ILE A 17 -2.25 -6.06 -9.14
C ILE A 17 -2.51 -7.26 -10.06
N ALA A 18 -3.59 -7.24 -10.83
CA ALA A 18 -3.88 -8.31 -11.79
C ALA A 18 -2.75 -8.46 -12.83
N ALA A 19 -2.27 -7.35 -13.40
CA ALA A 19 -1.16 -7.37 -14.37
C ALA A 19 0.15 -7.87 -13.74
N LEU A 20 0.42 -7.54 -12.47
CA LEU A 20 1.61 -8.02 -11.75
C LEU A 20 1.51 -9.52 -11.42
N ASP A 21 0.33 -10.01 -11.08
CA ASP A 21 0.08 -11.44 -10.87
C ASP A 21 0.34 -12.22 -12.17
N GLU A 22 -0.23 -11.75 -13.29
CA GLU A 22 -0.02 -12.33 -14.62
C GLU A 22 1.44 -12.30 -15.07
N ALA A 23 2.18 -11.25 -14.71
CA ALA A 23 3.61 -11.13 -14.97
C ALA A 23 4.48 -12.03 -14.07
N GLY A 24 3.89 -12.80 -13.16
CA GLY A 24 4.61 -13.73 -12.28
C GLY A 24 5.38 -13.06 -11.14
N VAL A 25 5.05 -11.81 -10.78
CA VAL A 25 5.72 -11.11 -9.68
C VAL A 25 5.38 -11.81 -8.37
N HIS A 26 6.36 -12.40 -7.68
CA HIS A 26 6.12 -13.24 -6.49
C HIS A 26 5.58 -12.45 -5.28
N SER A 27 6.08 -11.23 -5.04
CA SER A 27 5.76 -10.46 -3.85
C SER A 27 5.64 -8.98 -4.15
N LEU A 28 4.51 -8.38 -3.74
CA LEU A 28 4.27 -6.94 -3.78
C LEU A 28 4.46 -6.37 -2.38
N VAL A 29 5.22 -5.29 -2.27
CA VAL A 29 5.46 -4.59 -0.99
C VAL A 29 4.90 -3.17 -1.06
N GLY A 30 4.05 -2.83 -0.11
CA GLY A 30 3.52 -1.50 0.13
C GLY A 30 4.13 -0.88 1.38
N VAL A 31 4.54 0.39 1.31
CA VAL A 31 5.03 1.16 2.46
C VAL A 31 4.07 2.32 2.72
N VAL A 32 3.55 2.40 3.93
CA VAL A 32 2.58 3.42 4.32
C VAL A 32 3.14 4.27 5.46
N ALA A 33 3.34 5.55 5.19
CA ALA A 33 3.65 6.56 6.20
C ALA A 33 2.45 6.77 7.14
N LEU A 34 2.69 6.75 8.45
CA LEU A 34 1.65 6.80 9.48
C LEU A 34 1.48 8.20 10.08
N PRO A 35 0.27 8.53 10.59
CA PRO A 35 -0.97 7.73 10.53
C PRO A 35 -1.65 7.80 9.16
N ASN A 36 -2.20 6.68 8.67
CA ASN A 36 -2.93 6.64 7.39
C ASN A 36 -3.88 5.44 7.29
N ASP A 37 -4.93 5.45 8.12
CA ASP A 37 -5.93 4.38 8.21
C ASP A 37 -6.57 4.04 6.86
N ALA A 38 -6.77 5.04 5.99
CA ALA A 38 -7.35 4.85 4.67
C ALA A 38 -6.45 4.00 3.76
N SER A 39 -5.14 4.26 3.77
CA SER A 39 -4.17 3.47 3.00
C SER A 39 -4.01 2.07 3.60
N GLU A 40 -3.98 1.94 4.92
CA GLU A 40 -3.90 0.62 5.58
C GLU A 40 -5.15 -0.22 5.30
N ALA A 41 -6.34 0.38 5.32
CA ALA A 41 -7.59 -0.30 4.96
C ALA A 41 -7.62 -0.69 3.47
N LEU A 42 -7.07 0.15 2.59
CA LEU A 42 -6.93 -0.17 1.18
C LEU A 42 -6.05 -1.41 0.98
N HIS A 43 -4.83 -1.41 1.53
CA HIS A 43 -3.89 -2.53 1.41
C HIS A 43 -4.50 -3.83 1.94
N ARG A 44 -5.13 -3.79 3.12
CA ARG A 44 -5.90 -4.94 3.66
C ARG A 44 -6.95 -5.44 2.68
N SER A 45 -7.74 -4.54 2.10
CA SER A 45 -8.81 -4.93 1.16
C SER A 45 -8.31 -5.49 -0.18
N LEU A 46 -7.02 -5.30 -0.49
CA LEU A 46 -6.38 -5.81 -1.70
C LEU A 46 -5.59 -7.10 -1.45
N GLY A 47 -5.65 -7.66 -0.25
CA GLY A 47 -4.98 -8.92 0.11
C GLY A 47 -3.55 -8.75 0.60
N PHE A 48 -3.14 -7.54 0.98
CA PHE A 48 -1.86 -7.35 1.68
C PHE A 48 -2.03 -7.65 3.17
N THR A 49 -1.00 -8.27 3.75
CA THR A 49 -0.83 -8.51 5.18
C THR A 49 0.19 -7.54 5.75
N HIS A 50 -0.03 -7.09 6.99
CA HIS A 50 0.95 -6.26 7.70
C HIS A 50 2.17 -7.12 8.06
N VAL A 51 3.37 -6.60 7.78
CA VAL A 51 4.66 -7.27 8.06
C VAL A 51 5.32 -6.67 9.28
N GLY A 52 5.22 -5.35 9.46
CA GLY A 52 5.86 -4.66 10.57
C GLY A 52 5.81 -3.14 10.42
N THR A 53 6.26 -2.45 11.46
CA THR A 53 6.32 -0.99 11.47
C THR A 53 7.69 -0.54 11.94
N MET A 54 8.35 0.26 11.10
CA MET A 54 9.60 0.93 11.44
C MET A 54 9.28 2.28 12.07
N ARG A 55 9.72 2.48 13.31
CA ARG A 55 9.50 3.74 14.04
C ARG A 55 10.46 4.82 13.57
N GLU A 56 9.95 6.04 13.46
CA GLU A 56 10.71 7.26 13.13
C GLU A 56 11.58 7.16 11.85
N LEU A 57 11.19 6.30 10.91
CA LEU A 57 11.94 6.03 9.68
C LEU A 57 12.05 7.27 8.78
N GLY A 58 11.01 8.12 8.78
CA GLY A 58 10.97 9.33 7.98
C GLY A 58 11.00 10.62 8.82
N HIS A 59 11.33 11.74 8.16
CA HIS A 59 11.12 13.09 8.70
C HIS A 59 10.39 13.92 7.65
N LYS A 60 9.18 14.40 7.97
CA LYS A 60 8.37 15.22 7.06
C LYS A 60 7.61 16.28 7.85
N PHE A 61 7.57 17.51 7.35
CA PHE A 61 6.88 18.64 7.98
C PHE A 61 7.24 18.84 9.47
N GLY A 62 8.53 18.68 9.81
CA GLY A 62 9.02 18.85 11.18
C GLY A 62 8.67 17.70 12.14
N LYS A 63 8.18 16.56 11.64
CA LYS A 63 7.76 15.41 12.46
C LYS A 63 8.46 14.12 12.04
N ARG A 64 8.86 13.31 13.02
CA ARG A 64 9.24 11.92 12.80
C ARG A 64 8.02 11.13 12.35
N ILE A 65 8.20 10.26 11.37
CA ILE A 65 7.14 9.49 10.73
C ILE A 65 7.47 8.01 10.82
N ASP A 66 6.53 7.24 11.36
CA ASP A 66 6.59 5.78 11.31
C ASP A 66 6.16 5.30 9.93
N CYS A 67 6.74 4.19 9.49
CA CYS A 67 6.41 3.54 8.21
C CYS A 67 5.98 2.10 8.46
N SER A 68 4.75 1.78 8.09
CA SER A 68 4.25 0.40 8.10
C SER A 68 4.54 -0.29 6.76
N TYR A 69 4.94 -1.54 6.84
CA TYR A 69 5.24 -2.42 5.71
C TYR A 69 4.12 -3.43 5.55
N TRP A 70 3.67 -3.58 4.31
CA TRP A 70 2.58 -4.43 3.89
C TRP A 70 3.07 -5.30 2.76
N GLN A 71 2.71 -6.58 2.77
CA GLN A 71 3.14 -7.53 1.75
C GLN A 71 1.95 -8.33 1.23
N ARG A 72 1.91 -8.55 -0.09
CA ARG A 72 0.98 -9.48 -0.74
C ARG A 72 1.79 -10.45 -1.57
N MET A 73 1.57 -11.74 -1.36
CA MET A 73 2.15 -12.80 -2.17
C MET A 73 1.26 -13.06 -3.38
N ASN A 74 1.87 -13.35 -4.53
CA ASN A 74 1.13 -13.76 -5.73
C ASN A 74 0.48 -15.13 -5.48
N PRO A 75 -0.83 -15.27 -5.72
CA PRO A 75 -1.53 -16.53 -5.52
C PRO A 75 -1.29 -17.56 -6.63
N LEU A 76 -0.73 -17.15 -7.78
CA LEU A 76 -0.46 -18.05 -8.89
C LEU A 76 0.83 -18.84 -8.64
N PRO A 77 0.85 -20.15 -8.94
CA PRO A 77 2.05 -20.96 -8.86
C PRO A 77 3.11 -20.46 -9.86
N HIS A 78 4.38 -20.57 -9.48
CA HIS A 78 5.55 -20.20 -10.28
C HIS A 78 6.23 -21.44 -10.86
#